data_AF-A0A8S0XJ19-F1
#
_entry.id   AF-A0A8S0XJ19-F1
#
_cell.length_a   1.000
_cell.length_b   1.000
_cell.length_c   1.000
_cell.angle_alpha   90.00
_cell.angle_beta   90.00
_cell.angle_gamma   90.00
#
_symmetry.space_group_name_H-M   'P 1'
#
loop_
_entity.id
_entity.type
_entity.pdbx_description
1 polymer ?
#
loop_
_entity_poly.entity_id
_entity_poly.type
_entity_poly.pdbx_seq_one_letter_code
_entity_poly.pdbx_strand_id
1 'polypeptide(L)'
;MIYVVLIGCICIFISLGCYSMEMNIRSNNLKDYKKCLELDIIEKPREYLLTRLNRYIVENVSCKENNLKGSRCSLDNIKIYFEECYIYYDENIDCFKAEYIFNGKFYKEEIYEYELREGRFVCSCVDYSFSRECK
;
A
#
# COMPACT_ATOMS: atom_id res chain seq x y z
N MET A 1 31.06 36.79 44.90
CA MET A 1 30.91 36.90 43.43
C MET A 1 31.00 35.54 42.72
N ILE A 2 32.02 34.71 42.98
CA ILE A 2 32.21 33.41 42.30
C ILE A 2 30.99 32.48 42.43
N TYR A 3 30.37 32.43 43.61
CA TYR A 3 29.21 31.58 43.88
C TYR A 3 27.96 31.99 43.07
N VAL A 4 27.76 33.29 42.85
CA VAL A 4 26.64 33.83 42.07
C VAL A 4 26.81 33.50 40.59
N VAL A 5 28.05 33.56 40.09
CA VAL A 5 28.37 33.17 38.70
C VAL A 5 28.17 31.67 38.50
N LEU A 6 28.60 30.82 39.44
CA LEU A 6 28.40 29.37 39.39
C LEU A 6 26.91 29.00 39.37
N ILE A 7 26.10 29.59 40.25
CA ILE A 7 24.65 29.36 40.29
C ILE A 7 24.02 29.81 38.96
N GLY A 8 24.40 30.97 38.44
CA GLY A 8 23.94 31.45 37.14
C GLY A 8 24.25 30.49 35.99
N CYS A 9 25.47 29.94 35.96
CA CYS A 9 25.85 28.94 34.96
C CYS A 9 25.01 27.66 35.07
N ILE A 10 24.79 27.14 36.29
CA ILE A 10 23.96 25.95 36.51
C ILE A 10 22.52 26.18 36.02
N CYS A 11 21.93 27.34 36.28
CA CYS A 11 20.60 27.69 35.80
C CYS A 11 20.51 27.70 34.26
N ILE A 12 21.54 28.21 33.57
CA ILE A 12 21.61 28.21 32.10
C ILE A 12 21.73 26.78 31.56
N PHE A 13 22.52 25.91 32.20
CA PHE A 13 22.64 24.52 31.76
C PHE A 13 21.33 23.74 31.92
N ILE A 14 20.61 23.96 33.03
CA ILE A 14 19.31 23.31 33.26
C ILE A 14 18.30 23.78 32.21
N SER A 15 18.22 25.08 31.91
CA SER A 15 17.28 25.59 30.92
C SER A 15 17.61 25.10 29.50
N LEU A 16 18.88 25.02 29.12
CA LEU A 16 19.30 24.39 27.86
C LEU A 16 18.95 22.89 27.82
N GLY A 17 19.08 22.18 28.93
CA GLY A 17 18.69 20.78 29.06
C GLY A 17 17.20 20.57 28.82
N CYS A 18 16.35 21.37 29.48
CA CYS A 18 14.90 21.34 29.28
C CYS A 18 14.52 21.67 27.83
N TYR A 19 15.12 22.71 27.25
CA TYR A 19 14.87 23.10 25.86
C TYR A 19 15.25 22.00 24.86
N SER A 20 16.39 21.35 25.06
CA SER A 20 16.85 20.24 24.21
C SER A 20 15.90 19.04 24.28
N MET A 21 15.43 18.70 25.48
CA MET A 21 14.48 17.60 25.69
C MET A 21 13.15 17.87 24.97
N GLU A 22 12.60 19.07 25.10
CA GLU A 22 11.33 19.44 24.46
C GLU A 22 11.44 19.46 22.91
N MET A 23 12.57 19.94 22.39
CA MET A 23 12.87 19.88 20.96
C MET A 23 13.01 18.45 20.44
N ASN A 24 13.59 17.54 21.22
CA ASN A 24 13.67 16.12 20.87
C ASN A 24 12.30 15.44 20.84
N ILE A 25 11.44 15.72 21.83
CA ILE A 25 10.06 15.20 21.86
C ILE A 25 9.30 15.69 20.61
N ARG A 26 9.39 16.98 20.29
CA ARG A 26 8.76 17.55 19.10
C ARG A 26 9.29 16.93 17.81
N SER A 27 10.60 16.72 17.72
CA SER A 27 11.25 16.06 16.57
C SER A 27 10.77 14.62 16.39
N ASN A 28 10.65 13.85 17.48
CA ASN A 28 10.12 12.49 17.44
C ASN A 28 8.65 12.47 17.01
N ASN A 29 7.80 13.33 17.58
CA ASN A 29 6.40 13.42 17.18
C ASN A 29 6.25 13.78 15.69
N LEU A 30 7.12 14.66 15.16
CA LEU A 30 7.15 14.99 13.73
C LEU A 30 7.58 13.79 12.86
N LYS A 31 8.53 12.99 13.32
CA LYS A 31 8.94 11.76 12.64
C LYS A 31 7.84 10.72 12.65
N ASP A 32 7.15 10.54 13.78
CA ASP A 32 6.01 9.63 13.89
C ASP A 32 4.85 10.07 13.01
N TYR A 33 4.55 11.38 12.99
CA TYR A 33 3.56 11.95 12.09
C TYR A 33 3.93 11.74 10.61
N LYS A 34 5.21 11.92 10.26
CA LYS A 34 5.71 11.67 8.91
C LYS A 34 5.62 10.18 8.54
N LYS A 35 5.87 9.28 9.49
CA LYS A 35 5.73 7.83 9.32
C LYS A 35 4.28 7.40 9.12
N CYS A 36 3.32 8.05 9.79
CA CYS A 36 1.89 7.83 9.56
C CYS A 36 1.41 8.35 8.18
N LEU A 37 2.15 9.30 7.58
CA LEU A 37 1.87 9.86 6.25
C LEU A 37 2.70 9.22 5.14
N GLU A 38 3.64 8.34 5.45
CA GLU A 38 4.28 7.48 4.46
C GLU A 38 3.22 6.50 3.95
N LEU A 39 2.49 6.95 2.91
CA LEU A 39 1.64 6.09 2.10
C LEU A 39 2.50 4.91 1.64
N ASP A 40 1.98 3.71 1.83
CA ASP A 40 2.61 2.51 1.29
C ASP A 40 2.81 2.76 -0.21
N ILE A 41 4.03 2.54 -0.71
CA ILE A 41 4.42 2.88 -2.09
C ILE A 41 3.49 2.15 -3.10
N ILE A 42 2.88 1.05 -2.64
CA ILE A 42 1.91 0.23 -3.37
C ILE A 42 0.49 0.82 -3.42
N GLU A 43 0.11 1.73 -2.52
CA GLU A 43 -1.29 2.13 -2.36
C GLU A 43 -1.88 2.77 -3.62
N LYS A 44 -1.13 3.68 -4.24
CA LYS A 44 -1.49 4.32 -5.51
C LYS A 44 -1.62 3.33 -6.68
N PRO A 45 -0.60 2.49 -7.00
CA PRO A 45 -0.74 1.52 -8.07
C PRO A 45 -1.86 0.51 -7.79
N ARG A 46 -2.03 0.06 -6.54
CA ARG A 46 -3.11 -0.86 -6.15
C ARG A 46 -4.48 -0.28 -6.44
N GLU A 47 -4.76 0.94 -5.99
CA GLU A 47 -6.05 1.60 -6.20
C GLU A 47 -6.36 1.76 -7.68
N TYR A 48 -5.37 2.17 -8.48
CA TYR A 48 -5.52 2.29 -9.92
C TYR A 48 -5.84 0.96 -10.60
N LEU A 49 -5.05 -0.09 -10.31
CA LEU A 49 -5.21 -1.41 -10.91
C LEU A 49 -6.57 -2.01 -10.58
N LEU A 50 -7.00 -1.95 -9.31
CA LEU A 50 -8.30 -2.47 -8.88
C LEU A 50 -9.47 -1.67 -9.47
N THR A 51 -9.36 -0.34 -9.53
CA THR A 51 -10.39 0.51 -10.15
C THR A 51 -10.55 0.18 -11.62
N ARG A 52 -9.42 -0.02 -12.33
CA ARG A 52 -9.43 -0.33 -13.76
C ARG A 52 -9.94 -1.74 -14.02
N LEU A 53 -9.59 -2.70 -13.17
CA LEU A 53 -10.11 -4.06 -13.23
C LEU A 53 -11.64 -4.07 -13.03
N ASN A 54 -12.12 -3.40 -11.99
CA ASN A 54 -13.56 -3.31 -11.72
C ASN A 54 -14.32 -2.71 -12.91
N ARG A 55 -13.79 -1.64 -13.50
CA ARG A 55 -14.36 -1.03 -14.70
C ARG A 55 -14.39 -2.01 -15.89
N TYR A 56 -13.29 -2.72 -16.13
CA TYR A 56 -13.21 -3.71 -17.20
C TYR A 56 -14.29 -4.78 -17.03
N ILE A 57 -14.47 -5.28 -15.81
CA ILE A 57 -15.42 -6.34 -15.52
C ILE A 57 -16.86 -5.84 -15.69
N VAL A 58 -17.19 -4.65 -15.20
CA VAL A 58 -18.52 -4.06 -15.40
C VAL A 58 -18.84 -3.83 -16.89
N GLU A 59 -17.85 -3.42 -17.68
CA GLU A 59 -18.05 -3.16 -19.12
C GLU A 59 -18.13 -4.44 -19.96
N ASN A 60 -17.42 -5.51 -19.57
CA ASN A 60 -17.23 -6.69 -20.42
C ASN A 60 -17.89 -7.97 -19.89
N VAL A 61 -18.20 -8.06 -18.59
CA VAL A 61 -18.79 -9.26 -17.97
C VAL A 61 -20.27 -9.03 -17.74
N SER A 62 -21.10 -9.84 -18.41
CA SER A 62 -22.53 -9.85 -18.18
C SER A 62 -22.81 -10.38 -16.75
N CYS A 63 -23.18 -9.48 -15.85
CA CYS A 63 -23.48 -9.70 -14.44
C CYS A 63 -24.66 -10.66 -14.14
N LYS A 64 -25.18 -11.37 -15.16
CA LYS A 64 -26.31 -12.31 -15.04
C LYS A 64 -25.90 -13.75 -14.76
N GLU A 65 -24.64 -14.11 -14.96
CA GLU A 65 -24.16 -15.46 -14.69
C GLU A 65 -23.34 -15.49 -13.41
N ASN A 66 -23.78 -16.28 -12.43
CA ASN A 66 -23.10 -16.47 -11.15
C ASN A 66 -21.72 -17.14 -11.26
N ASN A 67 -21.31 -17.53 -12.48
CA ASN A 67 -20.05 -18.20 -12.76
C ASN A 67 -19.39 -17.56 -13.98
N LEU A 68 -18.23 -16.93 -13.79
CA LEU A 68 -17.38 -16.43 -14.88
C LEU A 68 -16.96 -17.55 -15.85
N LYS A 69 -16.85 -18.79 -15.34
CA LYS A 69 -16.55 -20.02 -16.10
C LYS A 69 -17.54 -20.36 -17.23
N GLY A 70 -18.80 -19.91 -17.13
CA GLY A 70 -19.85 -20.19 -18.12
C GLY A 70 -20.06 -19.07 -19.13
N SER A 71 -19.63 -17.86 -18.76
CA SER A 71 -19.79 -16.69 -19.62
C SER A 71 -18.78 -16.75 -20.74
N ARG A 72 -19.23 -16.56 -21.99
CA ARG A 72 -18.36 -16.33 -23.17
C ARG A 72 -17.44 -15.11 -23.04
N CYS A 73 -17.33 -14.50 -21.87
CA CYS A 73 -16.36 -13.48 -21.52
C CYS A 73 -15.03 -14.20 -21.24
N SER A 74 -14.30 -14.52 -22.30
CA SER A 74 -12.89 -14.91 -22.21
C SER A 74 -12.15 -13.82 -21.44
N LEU A 75 -11.94 -14.06 -20.14
CA LEU A 75 -10.98 -13.30 -19.31
C LEU A 75 -9.54 -13.63 -19.74
N ASP A 76 -9.37 -14.59 -20.64
CA ASP A 76 -8.11 -15.03 -21.20
C ASP A 76 -7.36 -13.81 -21.77
N ASN A 77 -6.19 -13.54 -21.20
CA ASN A 77 -5.29 -12.42 -21.53
C ASN A 77 -5.63 -11.04 -20.95
N ILE A 78 -6.45 -10.92 -19.91
CA ILE A 78 -6.55 -9.63 -19.20
C ILE A 78 -5.25 -9.34 -18.49
N LYS A 79 -4.60 -8.26 -18.90
CA LYS A 79 -3.45 -7.69 -18.22
C LYS A 79 -3.56 -6.17 -18.24
N ILE A 80 -3.79 -5.59 -17.06
CA ILE A 80 -3.95 -4.15 -16.86
C ILE A 80 -2.67 -3.63 -16.23
N TYR A 81 -2.14 -2.54 -16.80
CA TYR A 81 -0.86 -1.97 -16.41
C TYR A 81 -1.03 -0.60 -15.76
N PHE A 82 -0.13 -0.31 -14.82
CA PHE A 82 0.13 1.01 -14.29
C PHE A 82 1.62 1.15 -14.03
N GLU A 83 2.31 1.97 -14.85
CA GLU A 83 3.77 2.06 -14.84
C GLU A 83 4.41 0.67 -15.03
N GLU A 84 5.24 0.21 -14.09
CA GLU A 84 5.84 -1.13 -14.09
C GLU A 84 4.96 -2.19 -13.39
N CYS A 85 3.91 -1.77 -12.68
CA CYS A 85 2.99 -2.66 -11.96
C CYS A 85 1.87 -3.15 -12.89
N TYR A 86 1.32 -4.33 -12.60
CA TYR A 86 0.20 -4.86 -13.38
C TYR A 86 -0.66 -5.85 -12.61
N ILE A 87 -1.91 -5.99 -13.03
CA ILE A 87 -2.84 -7.01 -12.57
C ILE A 87 -3.28 -7.89 -13.75
N TYR A 88 -3.28 -9.20 -13.55
CA TYR A 88 -3.68 -10.18 -14.56
C TYR A 88 -4.50 -11.32 -13.97
N TYR A 89 -5.20 -12.04 -14.83
CA TYR A 89 -5.96 -13.22 -14.45
C TYR A 89 -5.11 -14.49 -14.63
N ASP A 90 -5.06 -15.34 -13.59
CA ASP A 90 -4.38 -16.64 -13.63
C ASP A 90 -5.43 -17.76 -13.70
N GLU A 91 -5.56 -18.36 -14.88
CA GLU A 91 -6.51 -19.44 -15.18
C GLU A 91 -6.26 -20.72 -14.38
N ASN A 92 -5.02 -20.95 -13.92
CA ASN A 92 -4.68 -22.19 -13.21
C ASN A 92 -5.28 -22.25 -11.81
N ILE A 93 -5.40 -21.08 -11.18
CA ILE A 93 -5.88 -20.93 -9.80
C ILE A 93 -7.20 -20.15 -9.71
N ASP A 94 -7.75 -19.70 -10.84
CA ASP A 94 -9.04 -18.99 -10.91
C ASP A 94 -9.04 -17.69 -10.06
N CYS A 95 -7.94 -16.93 -10.10
CA CYS A 95 -7.72 -15.72 -9.30
C CYS A 95 -7.05 -14.59 -10.10
N PHE A 96 -7.16 -13.35 -9.61
CA PHE A 96 -6.38 -12.23 -10.12
C PHE A 96 -5.07 -12.07 -9.33
N LYS A 97 -3.97 -11.79 -10.02
CA LYS A 97 -2.66 -11.51 -9.41
C LYS A 97 -2.22 -10.10 -9.76
N ALA A 98 -1.89 -9.32 -8.74
CA ALA A 98 -1.31 -7.99 -8.89
C ALA A 98 0.18 -8.03 -8.52
N GLU A 99 1.05 -7.72 -9.47
CA GLU A 99 2.49 -7.61 -9.25
C GLU A 99 2.91 -6.15 -9.20
N TYR A 100 3.59 -5.79 -8.12
CA TYR A 100 4.12 -4.45 -7.88
C TYR A 100 5.62 -4.45 -8.11
N ILE A 101 6.05 -3.67 -9.10
CA ILE A 101 7.44 -3.54 -9.53
C ILE A 101 7.81 -2.07 -9.42
N PHE A 102 8.95 -1.80 -8.80
CA PHE A 102 9.50 -0.45 -8.69
C PHE A 102 10.98 -0.48 -9.06
N ASN A 103 11.38 0.40 -9.98
CA ASN A 103 12.75 0.48 -10.50
C ASN A 103 13.24 -0.87 -11.07
N GLY A 104 12.36 -1.58 -11.79
CA GLY A 104 12.65 -2.88 -12.39
C GLY A 104 12.82 -4.03 -11.39
N LYS A 105 12.53 -3.83 -10.10
CA LYS A 105 12.61 -4.86 -9.07
C LYS A 105 11.23 -5.24 -8.55
N PHE A 106 10.98 -6.55 -8.46
CA PHE A 106 9.80 -7.09 -7.80
C PHE A 106 9.77 -6.65 -6.33
N TYR A 107 8.66 -6.05 -5.93
CA TYR A 107 8.44 -5.59 -4.56
C TYR A 107 7.48 -6.51 -3.83
N LYS A 108 6.28 -6.73 -4.41
CA LYS A 108 5.20 -7.50 -3.80
C LYS A 108 4.28 -8.07 -4.87
N GLU A 109 3.66 -9.20 -4.56
CA GLU A 109 2.53 -9.78 -5.28
C GLU A 109 1.33 -9.87 -4.34
N GLU A 110 0.13 -9.58 -4.83
CA GLU A 110 -1.14 -9.76 -4.13
C GLU A 110 -2.07 -10.65 -4.97
N ILE A 111 -2.69 -11.64 -4.32
CA ILE A 111 -3.64 -12.56 -4.93
C ILE A 111 -5.04 -12.16 -4.49
N TYR A 112 -5.91 -11.96 -5.48
CA TYR A 112 -7.29 -11.53 -5.31
C TYR A 112 -8.24 -12.63 -5.79
N GLU A 113 -9.03 -13.16 -4.86
CA GLU A 113 -10.21 -13.93 -5.20
C GLU A 113 -11.34 -12.99 -5.60
N TYR A 114 -12.26 -13.50 -6.41
CA TYR A 114 -13.41 -12.75 -6.84
C TYR A 114 -14.71 -13.51 -6.61
N GLU A 115 -15.75 -12.77 -6.27
CA GLU A 115 -17.11 -13.29 -6.20
C GLU A 115 -18.05 -12.36 -6.96
N LEU A 116 -18.98 -12.95 -7.71
CA LEU A 116 -20.10 -12.24 -8.31
C LEU A 116 -21.33 -12.42 -7.41
N ARG A 117 -21.71 -11.38 -6.68
CA ARG A 117 -22.92 -11.37 -5.83
C ARG A 117 -23.93 -10.39 -6.39
N GLU A 118 -25.13 -10.88 -6.76
CA GLU A 118 -26.26 -10.03 -7.17
C GLU A 118 -25.90 -9.01 -8.26
N GLY A 119 -25.05 -9.39 -9.20
CA GLY A 119 -24.56 -8.52 -10.28
C GLY A 119 -23.53 -7.47 -9.86
N ARG A 120 -22.89 -7.64 -8.71
CA ARG A 120 -21.71 -6.87 -8.28
C ARG A 120 -20.47 -7.76 -8.29
N PHE A 121 -19.39 -7.21 -8.82
CA PHE A 121 -18.07 -7.80 -8.72
C PHE A 121 -17.43 -7.40 -7.39
N VAL A 122 -17.05 -8.38 -6.59
CA VAL A 122 -16.34 -8.19 -5.33
C VAL A 122 -14.98 -8.87 -5.43
N CYS A 123 -13.92 -8.09 -5.27
CA CYS A 123 -12.56 -8.61 -5.18
C CYS A 123 -12.05 -8.53 -3.74
N SER A 124 -11.54 -9.64 -3.23
CA SER A 124 -10.96 -9.73 -1.89
C SER A 124 -9.52 -10.19 -2.00
N CYS A 125 -8.60 -9.52 -1.31
CA CYS A 125 -7.20 -9.96 -1.22
C CYS A 125 -7.13 -11.16 -0.27
N VAL A 126 -6.62 -12.29 -0.75
CA VAL A 126 -6.60 -13.58 -0.02
C VAL A 126 -5.20 -13.99 0.36
N ASP A 127 -4.21 -13.60 -0.44
CA ASP A 127 -2.80 -13.86 -0.14
C ASP A 127 -1.93 -12.71 -0.63
N TYR A 128 -0.75 -12.57 -0.03
CA TYR A 128 0.26 -11.62 -0.45
C TYR A 128 1.65 -12.20 -0.24
N SER A 129 2.49 -12.09 -1.26
CA SER A 129 3.91 -12.46 -1.19
C SER A 129 4.78 -11.21 -1.30
N PHE A 130 5.75 -11.07 -0.41
CA PHE A 130 6.74 -10.00 -0.47
C PHE A 130 8.03 -10.55 -1.06
N SER A 131 8.82 -9.69 -1.71
CA SER A 131 10.21 -10.05 -2.01
C SER A 131 10.92 -10.40 -0.69
N ARG A 132 11.64 -11.52 -0.64
CA ARG A 132 12.40 -11.95 0.55
C ARG A 132 13.59 -11.05 0.89
N GLU A 133 13.74 -9.92 0.18
CA GLU A 133 14.85 -8.99 0.32
C GLU A 133 14.35 -7.64 0.83
N CYS A 134 13.87 -7.62 2.07
CA CYS A 134 13.90 -6.42 2.89
C CYS A 134 14.90 -6.65 4.01
N LYS A 135 16.15 -6.22 3.77
CA LYS A 135 17.17 -5.97 4.81
C LYS A 135 17.42 -4.48 4.87
#